data_AF-A0A7J2IU04-F1
#
_entry.id   AF-A0A7J2IU04-F1
#
_cell.length_a   1.000
_cell.length_b   1.000
_cell.length_c   1.000
_cell.angle_alpha   90.00
_cell.angle_beta   90.00
_cell.angle_gamma   90.00
#
_symmetry.space_group_name_H-M   'P 1'
#
loop_
_entity.id
_entity.type
_entity.pdbx_description
1 polymer ?
#
loop_
_entity_poly.entity_id
_entity_poly.type
_entity_poly.pdbx_seq_one_letter_code
_entity_poly.pdbx_strand_id
1 'polypeptide(L)'
;MEPRAPGREVREFLAKMIVGDVIMARRPPEAMRKWRELFHVSQVELARVMGVSPSVISDYESGRRKRPGTRFIRRWVRALLSIDMARGGRLIMELSRLERLRSDAIIDMRELPKPISVREFCDALGAEVVACEEGASKPI
;
A
#
# COMPACT_ATOMS: atom_id res chain seq x y z
N MET A 1 6.12 -19.51 -12.50
CA MET A 1 5.37 -18.86 -11.40
C MET A 1 4.88 -17.52 -11.93
N GLU A 2 3.60 -17.43 -12.30
CA GLU A 2 3.03 -16.19 -12.83
C GLU A 2 3.05 -15.08 -11.77
N PRO A 3 3.36 -13.83 -12.12
CA PRO A 3 3.29 -12.73 -11.19
C PRO A 3 1.82 -12.49 -10.82
N ARG A 4 1.46 -12.93 -9.60
CA ARG A 4 0.16 -12.68 -8.98
C ARG A 4 -0.06 -11.16 -8.96
N ALA A 5 -1.19 -10.69 -9.47
CA ALA A 5 -1.54 -9.27 -9.45
C ALA A 5 -1.34 -8.70 -8.04
N PRO A 6 -0.75 -7.50 -7.89
CA PRO A 6 -0.42 -6.96 -6.58
C PRO A 6 -1.67 -6.84 -5.73
N GLY A 7 -1.61 -7.45 -4.53
CA GLY A 7 -2.72 -7.49 -3.59
C GLY A 7 -3.20 -6.09 -3.17
N ARG A 8 -4.43 -6.02 -2.66
CA ARG A 8 -5.01 -4.77 -2.11
C ARG A 8 -4.07 -4.10 -1.09
N GLU A 9 -3.39 -4.89 -0.28
CA GLU A 9 -2.42 -4.46 0.73
C GLU A 9 -1.22 -3.72 0.14
N VAL A 10 -0.60 -4.26 -0.92
CA VAL A 10 0.53 -3.62 -1.61
C VAL A 10 0.14 -2.22 -2.10
N ARG A 11 -1.04 -2.10 -2.71
CA ARG A 11 -1.53 -0.80 -3.20
C ARG A 11 -1.78 0.18 -2.06
N GLU A 12 -2.28 -0.31 -0.94
CA GLU A 12 -2.54 0.53 0.23
C GLU A 12 -1.25 0.99 0.91
N PHE A 13 -0.25 0.12 1.00
CA PHE A 13 1.10 0.45 1.45
C PHE A 13 1.74 1.51 0.56
N LEU A 14 1.78 1.28 -0.76
CA LEU A 14 2.34 2.25 -1.71
C LEU A 14 1.59 3.58 -1.66
N ALA A 15 0.26 3.55 -1.53
CA ALA A 15 -0.51 4.78 -1.37
C ALA A 15 -0.08 5.57 -0.14
N LYS A 16 0.08 4.92 1.02
CA LYS A 16 0.56 5.55 2.26
C LYS A 16 1.98 6.09 2.11
N MET A 17 2.88 5.33 1.46
CA MET A 17 4.26 5.74 1.19
C MET A 17 4.30 7.01 0.34
N ILE A 18 3.62 7.02 -0.81
CA ILE A 18 3.61 8.15 -1.75
C ILE A 18 2.95 9.38 -1.10
N VAL A 19 1.82 9.20 -0.40
CA VAL A 19 1.17 10.28 0.35
C VAL A 19 2.14 10.87 1.39
N GLY A 20 2.83 10.02 2.13
CA GLY A 20 3.82 10.44 3.13
C GLY A 20 4.95 11.24 2.51
N ASP A 21 5.54 10.75 1.42
CA ASP A 21 6.62 11.45 0.70
C ASP A 21 6.17 12.85 0.23
N VAL A 22 4.99 12.95 -0.39
CA VAL A 22 4.45 14.25 -0.85
C VAL A 22 4.20 15.22 0.30
N ILE A 23 3.63 14.76 1.42
CA ILE A 23 3.32 15.61 2.58
C ILE A 23 4.59 16.06 3.30
N MET A 24 5.58 15.18 3.41
CA MET A 24 6.84 15.46 4.12
C MET A 24 7.86 16.21 3.27
N ALA A 25 7.63 16.30 1.94
CA ALA A 25 8.52 17.01 1.04
C ALA A 25 8.65 18.50 1.41
N ARG A 26 9.88 19.02 1.37
CA ARG A 26 10.13 20.47 1.48
C ARG A 26 9.37 21.26 0.41
N ARG A 27 9.17 20.66 -0.77
CA ARG A 27 8.48 21.24 -1.92
C ARG A 27 7.44 20.23 -2.48
N PRO A 28 6.23 20.18 -1.91
CA PRO A 28 5.20 19.22 -2.32
C PRO A 28 4.84 19.25 -3.83
N PRO A 29 4.74 20.42 -4.49
CA PRO A 29 4.56 20.49 -5.95
C PRO A 29 5.54 19.64 -6.77
N GLU A 30 6.82 19.68 -6.39
CA GLU A 30 7.88 18.95 -7.08
C GLU A 30 7.82 17.45 -6.79
N ALA A 31 7.51 17.07 -5.54
CA ALA A 31 7.29 15.67 -5.19
C ALA A 31 6.11 15.08 -5.97
N MET A 32 5.00 15.81 -6.09
CA MET A 32 3.86 15.39 -6.91
C MET A 32 4.28 15.19 -8.37
N ARG A 33 4.94 16.19 -8.97
CA ARG A 33 5.42 16.10 -10.35
C ARG A 33 6.33 14.89 -10.56
N LYS A 34 7.31 14.69 -9.67
CA LYS A 34 8.25 13.58 -9.70
C LYS A 34 7.54 12.23 -9.71
N TRP A 35 6.59 12.03 -8.80
CA TRP A 35 5.82 10.79 -8.73
C TRP A 35 4.95 10.59 -9.96
N ARG A 36 4.28 11.63 -10.48
CA ARG A 36 3.52 11.52 -11.73
C ARG A 36 4.42 11.09 -12.90
N GLU A 37 5.60 11.70 -13.01
CA GLU A 37 6.58 11.40 -14.06
C GLU A 37 7.16 9.98 -13.92
N LEU A 38 7.42 9.52 -12.69
CA LEU A 38 7.86 8.15 -12.41
C LEU A 38 6.81 7.12 -12.84
N PHE A 39 5.53 7.43 -12.64
CA PHE A 39 4.42 6.61 -13.14
C PHE A 39 4.20 6.71 -14.66
N HIS A 40 4.98 7.54 -15.37
CA HIS A 40 4.83 7.82 -16.79
C HIS A 40 3.40 8.26 -17.15
N VAL A 41 2.80 9.10 -16.29
CA VAL A 41 1.44 9.62 -16.47
C VAL A 41 1.51 11.08 -16.92
N SER A 42 0.74 11.45 -17.94
CA SER A 42 0.64 12.85 -18.36
C SER A 42 -0.32 13.64 -17.45
N GLN A 43 -0.19 14.97 -17.38
CA GLN A 43 -1.14 15.81 -16.65
C GLN A 43 -2.57 15.65 -17.17
N VAL A 44 -2.74 15.49 -18.49
CA VAL A 44 -4.04 15.32 -19.15
C VAL A 44 -4.69 14.00 -18.76
N GLU A 45 -3.92 12.91 -18.80
CA GLU A 45 -4.40 11.59 -18.41
C GLU A 45 -4.79 11.53 -16.94
N LEU A 46 -3.94 12.06 -16.06
CA LEU A 46 -4.23 12.12 -14.63
C LEU A 46 -5.49 12.93 -14.34
N ALA A 47 -5.63 14.09 -14.99
CA ALA A 47 -6.79 14.94 -14.87
C ALA A 47 -8.07 14.22 -15.32
N ARG A 48 -8.01 13.47 -16.44
CA ARG A 48 -9.13 12.66 -16.93
C ARG A 48 -9.57 11.62 -15.90
N VAL A 49 -8.63 10.85 -15.34
CA VAL A 49 -8.95 9.84 -14.31
C VAL A 49 -9.46 10.48 -13.02
N MET A 50 -8.94 11.66 -12.66
CA MET A 50 -9.39 12.40 -11.48
C MET A 50 -10.71 13.13 -11.68
N GLY A 51 -11.21 13.30 -12.90
CA GLY A 51 -12.40 14.09 -13.20
C GLY A 51 -12.20 15.59 -12.92
N VAL A 52 -11.02 16.12 -13.23
CA VAL A 52 -10.67 17.55 -13.10
C VAL A 52 -10.08 18.06 -14.41
N SER A 53 -9.91 19.38 -14.55
CA SER A 53 -9.21 19.93 -15.72
C SER A 53 -7.69 19.71 -15.62
N PRO A 54 -6.97 19.56 -16.74
CA PRO A 54 -5.50 19.49 -16.74
C PRO A 54 -4.82 20.69 -16.06
N SER A 55 -5.46 21.87 -16.11
CA SER A 55 -4.99 23.06 -15.41
C SER A 55 -4.92 22.90 -13.89
N VAL A 56 -5.81 22.10 -13.27
CA VAL A 56 -5.75 21.83 -11.82
C VAL A 56 -4.48 21.05 -11.46
N ILE A 57 -4.09 20.07 -12.27
CA ILE A 57 -2.85 19.31 -12.06
C ILE A 57 -1.64 20.23 -12.26
N SER A 58 -1.64 21.00 -13.35
CA SER A 58 -0.60 22.00 -13.64
C SER A 58 -0.44 23.04 -12.52
N ASP A 59 -1.54 23.55 -11.96
CA ASP A 59 -1.53 24.53 -10.87
C ASP A 59 -0.85 24.00 -9.59
N TYR A 60 -1.06 22.72 -9.28
CA TYR A 60 -0.39 22.09 -8.14
C TYR A 60 1.09 21.84 -8.42
N GLU A 61 1.43 21.27 -9.58
CA GLU A 61 2.82 20.92 -9.92
C GLU A 61 3.71 22.15 -10.18
N SER A 62 3.12 23.28 -10.61
CA SER A 62 3.82 24.56 -10.77
C SER A 62 3.94 25.35 -9.46
N GLY A 63 3.26 24.92 -8.39
CA GLY A 63 3.24 25.63 -7.12
C GLY A 63 2.37 26.90 -7.10
N ARG A 64 1.60 27.19 -8.17
CA ARG A 64 0.54 28.24 -8.14
C ARG A 64 -0.45 27.98 -7.01
N ARG A 65 -0.76 26.70 -6.74
CA ARG A 65 -1.45 26.25 -5.54
C ARG A 65 -0.46 25.63 -4.55
N LYS A 66 -0.04 26.44 -3.57
CA LYS A 66 1.06 26.09 -2.65
C LYS A 66 0.82 24.86 -1.77
N ARG A 67 -0.44 24.55 -1.42
CA ARG A 67 -0.78 23.49 -0.46
C ARG A 67 -1.97 22.65 -0.96
N PRO A 68 -1.73 21.46 -1.52
CA PRO A 68 -2.82 20.54 -1.84
C PRO A 68 -3.46 20.00 -0.55
N GLY A 69 -4.80 19.96 -0.52
CA GLY A 69 -5.53 19.36 0.59
C GLY A 69 -5.33 17.84 0.63
N THR A 70 -5.36 17.25 1.83
CA THR A 70 -5.16 15.80 2.03
C THR A 70 -6.11 14.94 1.20
N ARG A 71 -7.37 15.37 1.04
CA ARG A 71 -8.36 14.71 0.18
C ARG A 71 -7.96 14.71 -1.31
N PHE A 72 -7.34 15.79 -1.78
CA PHE A 72 -6.84 15.89 -3.15
C PHE A 72 -5.66 14.93 -3.35
N ILE A 73 -4.65 14.98 -2.46
CA ILE A 73 -3.47 14.09 -2.53
C ILE A 73 -3.91 12.62 -2.54
N ARG A 74 -4.86 12.23 -1.68
CA ARG A 74 -5.38 10.86 -1.65
C ARG A 74 -6.02 10.43 -2.97
N ARG A 75 -6.84 11.30 -3.59
CA ARG A 75 -7.43 11.03 -4.91
C ARG A 75 -6.36 10.95 -6.00
N TRP A 76 -5.39 11.84 -5.94
CA TRP A 76 -4.29 11.94 -6.88
C TRP A 76 -3.41 10.68 -6.87
N VAL A 77 -2.99 10.21 -5.69
CA VAL A 77 -2.21 8.97 -5.55
C VAL A 77 -3.01 7.75 -6.01
N ARG A 78 -4.30 7.66 -5.65
CA ARG A 78 -5.16 6.55 -6.10
C ARG A 78 -5.34 6.55 -7.63
N ALA A 79 -5.41 7.72 -8.26
CA ALA A 79 -5.48 7.82 -9.71
C ALA A 79 -4.20 7.31 -10.38
N LEU A 80 -3.01 7.68 -9.88
CA LEU A 80 -1.74 7.16 -10.38
C LEU A 80 -1.67 5.63 -10.30
N LEU A 81 -1.99 5.07 -9.12
CA LEU A 81 -2.00 3.62 -8.92
C LEU A 81 -3.02 2.92 -9.83
N SER A 82 -4.18 3.54 -10.06
CA SER A 82 -5.20 2.97 -10.93
C SER A 82 -4.76 2.96 -12.39
N ILE A 83 -4.05 4.00 -12.85
CA ILE A 83 -3.50 4.07 -14.20
C ILE A 83 -2.43 2.99 -14.42
N ASP A 84 -1.48 2.85 -13.48
CA ASP A 84 -0.46 1.80 -13.58
C ASP A 84 -1.08 0.40 -13.57
N MET A 85 -2.06 0.15 -12.70
CA MET A 85 -2.80 -1.13 -12.69
C MET A 85 -3.49 -1.43 -14.02
N ALA A 86 -4.11 -0.43 -14.64
CA ALA A 86 -4.74 -0.58 -15.96
C ALA A 86 -3.71 -0.90 -17.06
N ARG A 87 -2.43 -0.53 -16.86
CA ARG A 87 -1.30 -0.83 -17.75
C ARG A 87 -0.55 -2.11 -17.41
N GLY A 88 -1.06 -2.92 -16.48
CA GLY A 88 -0.44 -4.19 -16.06
C GLY A 88 0.35 -4.11 -14.75
N GLY A 89 0.39 -2.97 -14.06
CA GLY A 89 0.86 -2.84 -12.68
C GLY A 89 2.38 -3.00 -12.50
N ARG A 90 3.17 -2.77 -13.55
CA ARG A 90 4.62 -3.03 -13.54
C ARG A 90 5.33 -2.20 -12.48
N LEU A 91 5.06 -0.89 -12.41
CA LEU A 91 5.74 -0.02 -11.46
C LEU A 91 5.31 -0.34 -10.02
N ILE A 92 4.03 -0.64 -9.80
CA ILE A 92 3.54 -1.13 -8.51
C ILE A 92 4.30 -2.38 -8.06
N MET A 93 4.54 -3.34 -8.97
CA MET A 93 5.30 -4.57 -8.67
C MET A 93 6.80 -4.31 -8.42
N GLU A 94 7.38 -3.33 -9.08
CA GLU A 94 8.77 -2.92 -8.82
C GLU A 94 8.89 -2.25 -7.45
N LEU A 95 7.99 -1.32 -7.13
CA LEU A 95 7.96 -0.60 -5.85
C LEU A 95 7.56 -1.50 -4.68
N SER A 96 6.74 -2.54 -4.89
CA SER A 96 6.36 -3.49 -3.82
C SER A 96 7.54 -4.29 -3.29
N ARG A 97 8.65 -4.37 -4.03
CA ARG A 97 9.88 -5.00 -3.52
C ARG A 97 10.47 -4.22 -2.34
N LEU A 98 10.23 -2.91 -2.26
CA LEU A 98 10.60 -2.08 -1.10
C LEU A 98 9.80 -2.43 0.15
N GLU A 99 8.57 -2.92 -0.02
CA GLU A 99 7.72 -3.41 1.08
C GLU A 99 8.29 -4.72 1.66
N ARG A 100 8.65 -5.67 0.79
CA ARG A 100 9.29 -6.94 1.20
C ARG A 100 10.58 -6.72 2.00
N LEU A 101 11.37 -5.69 1.67
CA LEU A 101 12.57 -5.34 2.45
C LEU A 101 12.27 -4.89 3.90
N ARG A 102 11.02 -4.54 4.23
CA ARG A 102 10.59 -4.22 5.60
C ARG A 102 9.91 -5.39 6.32
N SER A 103 9.59 -6.48 5.60
CA SER A 103 8.62 -7.51 6.01
C SER A 103 9.22 -8.91 6.20
N ASP A 104 10.55 -9.07 6.23
CA ASP A 104 11.18 -10.39 6.43
C ASP A 104 10.91 -11.03 7.81
N ALA A 105 10.11 -10.41 8.70
CA ALA A 105 9.92 -10.88 10.07
C ALA A 105 8.48 -11.23 10.48
N ILE A 106 7.43 -10.76 9.79
CA ILE A 106 6.04 -10.98 10.25
C ILE A 106 5.12 -11.24 9.05
N ILE A 107 4.67 -12.50 8.93
CA ILE A 107 3.81 -12.98 7.83
C ILE A 107 2.37 -12.47 7.98
N ASP A 108 1.85 -12.40 9.21
CA ASP A 108 0.52 -11.85 9.57
C ASP A 108 0.46 -11.63 11.10
N MET A 109 -0.45 -10.78 11.57
CA MET A 109 -0.75 -10.59 13.00
C MET A 109 -2.24 -10.34 13.19
N ARG A 110 -2.87 -11.15 14.05
CA ARG A 110 -4.28 -11.00 14.44
C ARG A 110 -4.43 -11.10 15.96
N GLU A 111 -5.38 -10.35 16.51
CA GLU A 111 -5.83 -10.54 17.88
C GLU A 111 -6.84 -11.70 17.92
N LEU A 112 -6.56 -12.71 18.74
CA LEU A 112 -7.49 -13.80 19.02
C LEU A 112 -8.53 -13.31 20.03
N PRO A 113 -9.83 -13.28 19.69
CA PRO A 113 -10.87 -12.70 20.54
C PRO A 113 -11.14 -13.54 21.81
N LYS A 114 -10.69 -14.79 21.83
CA LYS A 114 -10.77 -15.70 22.98
C LYS A 114 -9.52 -16.59 22.98
N PRO A 115 -8.92 -16.86 24.14
CA PRO A 115 -7.87 -17.87 24.24
C PRO A 115 -8.44 -19.26 23.93
N ILE A 116 -7.64 -20.07 23.24
CA ILE A 116 -7.92 -21.48 22.98
C ILE A 116 -6.90 -22.33 23.72
N SER A 117 -7.22 -23.58 24.04
CA SER A 117 -6.22 -24.48 24.65
C SER A 117 -5.19 -24.94 23.62
N VAL A 118 -3.98 -25.30 24.08
CA VAL A 118 -2.96 -25.94 23.24
C VAL A 118 -3.53 -27.20 22.55
N ARG A 119 -4.36 -27.96 23.26
CA ARG A 119 -5.01 -29.17 22.72
C ARG A 119 -5.95 -28.86 21.56
N GLU A 120 -6.84 -27.88 21.71
CA GLU A 120 -7.75 -27.46 20.62
C GLU A 120 -6.97 -26.99 19.39
N PHE A 121 -5.86 -26.28 19.60
CA PHE A 121 -4.98 -25.84 18.52
C PHE A 121 -4.31 -27.02 17.79
N CYS A 122 -3.78 -28.00 18.54
CA CYS A 122 -3.17 -29.20 17.98
C CYS A 122 -4.20 -30.06 17.22
N ASP A 123 -5.40 -30.25 17.77
CA ASP A 123 -6.47 -31.04 17.13
C ASP A 123 -6.90 -30.41 15.80
N ALA A 124 -7.02 -29.09 15.73
CA ALA A 124 -7.35 -28.37 14.51
C ALA A 124 -6.29 -28.51 13.40
N LEU A 125 -5.04 -28.77 13.77
CA LEU A 125 -3.91 -28.95 12.85
C LEU A 125 -3.57 -30.42 12.58
N GLY A 126 -4.20 -31.37 13.29
CA GLY A 126 -3.78 -32.78 13.27
C GLY A 126 -2.38 -32.98 13.85
N ALA A 127 -1.97 -32.14 14.80
CA ALA A 127 -0.66 -32.16 15.43
C ALA A 127 -0.69 -32.94 16.75
N GLU A 128 0.45 -33.49 17.14
CA GLU A 128 0.63 -34.22 18.40
C GLU A 128 1.51 -33.44 19.38
N VAL A 129 1.14 -33.45 20.65
CA VAL A 129 1.90 -32.81 21.72
C VAL A 129 3.06 -33.72 22.12
N VAL A 130 4.28 -33.37 21.70
CA VAL A 130 5.48 -34.20 21.95
C VAL A 130 6.18 -33.91 23.28
N ALA A 131 5.80 -32.85 23.99
CA ALA A 131 6.39 -32.45 25.27
C ALA A 131 5.39 -31.67 26.12
N CYS A 132 5.56 -31.74 27.44
CA CYS A 132 4.78 -30.97 28.42
C CYS A 132 3.25 -31.18 28.31
N GLU A 133 2.79 -32.44 28.29
CA GLU A 133 1.37 -32.78 28.18
C GLU A 133 0.48 -32.12 29.23
N GLU A 134 0.99 -31.90 30.44
CA GLU A 134 0.31 -31.20 31.54
C GLU A 134 -0.08 -29.75 31.16
N GLY A 135 0.62 -29.15 30.18
CA GLY A 135 0.32 -27.84 29.64
C GLY A 135 -0.74 -27.85 28.53
N ALA A 136 -1.18 -29.01 28.05
CA ALA A 136 -2.06 -29.11 26.88
C ALA A 136 -3.45 -28.49 27.12
N SER A 137 -3.90 -28.44 28.37
CA SER A 137 -5.17 -27.84 28.78
C SER A 137 -5.07 -26.34 29.06
N LYS A 138 -3.87 -25.76 29.04
CA LYS A 138 -3.67 -24.32 29.29
C LYS A 138 -4.05 -23.48 28.07
N PRO A 139 -4.57 -22.26 28.30
CA PRO A 139 -4.87 -21.32 27.22
C PRO A 139 -3.59 -20.78 26.55
N ILE A 140 -3.66 -20.59 25.23
CA ILE A 140 -2.73 -19.83 24.39
C ILE A 140 -3.41 -18.61 23.78
#